data_AF-A0A955WZW1-F1
#
_entry.id   AF-A0A955WZW1-F1
#
_cell.length_a   1.000
_cell.length_b   1.000
_cell.length_c   1.000
_cell.angle_alpha   90.00
_cell.angle_beta   90.00
_cell.angle_gamma   90.00
#
_symmetry.space_group_name_H-M   'P 1'
#
loop_
_entity.id
_entity.type
_entity.pdbx_description
1 polymer ?
#
loop_
_entity_poly.entity_id
_entity_poly.type
_entity_poly.pdbx_seq_one_letter_code
_entity_poly.pdbx_strand_id
1 'polypeptide(L)'
;LALLALGLLTPWTGIWEPWEADRAQVVEHMREAGYWLTVERPGPRGGMYVPELAFGWWPVMASTAVFGVTELGLRLPGILLGLLTVLLAFRVVRPLFGRLAGWLSALALLAMPLFVFHSRLLLGGGVGLGVVGLTGLAFVGLATRTQAGPAWRWGAWLGVAASGLIEGLPGLAVTGAAAVAAALAKRQRDEDWRVVCPPAAVGLAAVLVALGWWRSLAHLPEDGDWRALLLWADGLEAAQAAKRPFFNAFVHQLGFGLFPLGAFFPLALADLLWRPQVPGEAPQAAPAAPVLATLFAVGFMAPALGQGFGQWGAFMAAPAVAVAVGIYFARALREPPQPLLALVAVITLALLDSNLKHET
;
A
#
# COMPACT_ATOMS: atom_id res chain seq x y z
N LEU A 1 19.55 -8.42 4.75
CA LEU A 1 18.17 -8.93 4.63
C LEU A 1 17.74 -9.77 5.81
N ALA A 2 18.46 -10.83 6.17
CA ALA A 2 18.10 -11.62 7.36
C ALA A 2 17.94 -10.76 8.62
N LEU A 3 18.84 -9.80 8.88
CA LEU A 3 18.75 -8.90 10.04
C LEU A 3 17.59 -7.88 9.98
N LEU A 4 17.27 -7.34 8.80
CA LEU A 4 16.11 -6.44 8.59
C LEU A 4 14.78 -7.21 8.63
N ALA A 5 14.77 -8.43 8.10
CA ALA A 5 13.65 -9.36 8.22
C ALA A 5 13.49 -9.84 9.66
N LEU A 6 14.58 -10.08 10.40
CA LEU A 6 14.56 -10.30 11.85
C LEU A 6 13.98 -9.09 12.58
N GLY A 7 14.32 -7.87 12.15
CA GLY A 7 13.70 -6.64 12.62
C GLY A 7 12.20 -6.57 12.36
N LEU A 8 11.68 -7.15 11.27
CA LEU A 8 10.24 -7.34 11.06
C LEU A 8 9.64 -8.43 11.97
N LEU A 9 10.41 -9.49 12.22
CA LEU A 9 10.00 -10.71 12.90
C LEU A 9 10.23 -10.72 14.43
N THR A 10 10.63 -9.61 15.07
CA THR A 10 10.82 -9.55 16.54
C THR A 10 9.59 -9.02 17.27
N PRO A 11 8.59 -9.84 17.62
CA PRO A 11 7.32 -9.40 18.22
C PRO A 11 7.44 -8.88 19.67
N TRP A 12 8.61 -8.43 20.13
CA TRP A 12 8.93 -8.23 21.55
C TRP A 12 9.08 -6.75 21.90
N THR A 13 8.10 -5.93 21.52
CA THR A 13 8.11 -4.49 21.85
C THR A 13 7.03 -4.08 22.84
N GLY A 14 6.18 -5.01 23.28
CA GLY A 14 4.96 -4.69 24.01
C GLY A 14 3.87 -4.15 23.07
N ILE A 15 2.63 -4.14 23.53
CA ILE A 15 1.52 -3.45 22.85
C ILE A 15 1.74 -1.94 22.99
N TRP A 16 1.68 -1.21 21.88
CA TRP A 16 1.91 0.24 21.90
C TRP A 16 0.68 1.02 22.33
N GLU A 17 0.75 1.59 23.54
CA GLU A 17 -0.29 2.46 24.10
C GLU A 17 -0.30 3.88 23.50
N PRO A 18 -1.48 4.50 23.28
CA PRO A 18 -2.83 3.91 23.35
C PRO A 18 -3.26 3.23 22.04
N TRP A 19 -2.57 3.52 20.94
CA TRP A 19 -3.07 3.27 19.58
C TRP A 19 -3.29 1.81 19.24
N GLU A 20 -2.37 0.93 19.64
CA GLU A 20 -2.44 -0.49 19.36
C GLU A 20 -3.34 -1.21 20.38
N ALA A 21 -3.35 -0.74 21.63
CA ALA A 21 -4.20 -1.27 22.69
C ALA A 21 -5.68 -1.08 22.39
N ASP A 22 -6.07 0.12 21.93
CA ASP A 22 -7.45 0.40 21.49
C ASP A 22 -7.92 -0.57 20.41
N ARG A 23 -7.04 -0.89 19.45
CA ARG A 23 -7.33 -1.82 18.35
C ARG A 23 -7.32 -3.28 18.81
N ALA A 24 -6.49 -3.64 19.77
CA ALA A 24 -6.53 -4.96 20.40
C ALA A 24 -7.87 -5.19 21.12
N GLN A 25 -8.40 -4.18 21.81
CA GLN A 25 -9.71 -4.24 22.45
C GLN A 25 -10.85 -4.43 21.44
N VAL A 26 -10.77 -3.79 20.26
CA VAL A 26 -11.73 -4.02 19.16
C VAL A 26 -11.70 -5.49 18.73
N VAL A 27 -10.52 -6.07 18.52
CA VAL A 27 -10.37 -7.49 18.12
C VAL A 27 -10.94 -8.42 19.20
N GLU A 28 -10.62 -8.16 20.46
CA GLU A 28 -11.13 -8.95 21.58
C GLU A 28 -12.66 -8.88 21.65
N HIS A 29 -13.23 -7.68 21.56
CA HIS A 29 -14.66 -7.47 21.58
C HIS A 29 -15.38 -8.14 20.40
N MET A 30 -14.87 -7.99 19.17
CA MET A 30 -15.41 -8.67 17.99
C MET A 30 -15.39 -10.19 18.16
N ARG A 31 -14.36 -10.73 18.82
CA ARG A 31 -14.22 -12.18 19.05
C ARG A 31 -15.19 -12.68 20.12
N GLU A 32 -15.33 -11.96 21.22
CA GLU A 32 -16.24 -12.31 22.31
C GLU A 32 -17.71 -12.18 21.92
N ALA A 33 -18.05 -11.11 21.22
CA ALA A 33 -19.41 -10.85 20.76
C ALA A 33 -19.81 -11.77 19.59
N GLY A 34 -18.84 -12.35 18.88
CA GLY A 34 -19.10 -13.23 17.73
C GLY A 34 -19.59 -12.49 16.49
N TYR A 35 -19.48 -11.15 16.46
CA TYR A 35 -19.86 -10.33 15.31
C TYR A 35 -18.65 -10.10 14.39
N TRP A 36 -18.77 -10.55 13.14
CA TRP A 36 -17.69 -10.46 12.15
C TRP A 36 -17.92 -9.36 11.12
N LEU A 37 -19.07 -8.69 11.14
CA LEU A 37 -19.50 -7.77 10.09
C LEU A 37 -19.69 -6.34 10.58
N THR A 38 -19.66 -6.15 11.89
CA THR A 38 -19.75 -4.85 12.55
C THR A 38 -18.48 -4.69 13.39
N VAL A 39 -17.79 -3.56 13.22
CA VAL A 39 -16.58 -3.24 13.99
C VAL A 39 -17.00 -2.34 15.14
N GLU A 40 -16.84 -2.82 16.36
CA GLU A 40 -17.22 -2.09 17.56
C GLU A 40 -16.05 -2.06 18.55
N ARG A 41 -15.88 -0.92 19.21
CA ARG A 41 -14.97 -0.77 20.34
C ARG A 41 -15.75 -0.81 21.66
N PRO A 42 -15.17 -1.32 22.76
CA PRO A 42 -15.82 -1.26 24.07
C PRO A 42 -16.16 0.19 24.48
N GLY A 43 -17.33 0.39 25.09
CA GLY A 43 -17.77 1.71 25.53
C GLY A 43 -18.68 1.70 26.78
N PRO A 44 -18.88 2.86 27.44
CA PRO A 44 -19.59 2.95 28.72
C PRO A 44 -21.06 2.53 28.68
N ARG A 45 -21.68 2.47 27.49
CA ARG A 45 -23.09 2.11 27.27
C ARG A 45 -23.26 0.92 26.31
N GLY A 46 -22.19 0.15 26.07
CA GLY A 46 -22.14 -0.91 25.05
C GLY A 46 -21.04 -0.65 24.01
N GLY A 47 -21.05 -1.45 22.93
CA GLY A 47 -20.14 -1.27 21.81
C GLY A 47 -20.37 0.07 21.10
N MET A 48 -19.30 0.80 20.82
CA MET A 48 -19.33 1.99 19.97
C MET A 48 -18.90 1.58 18.57
N TYR A 49 -19.72 1.89 17.57
CA TYR A 49 -19.42 1.61 16.18
C TYR A 49 -18.13 2.33 15.73
N VAL A 50 -17.30 1.60 14.99
CA VAL A 50 -16.10 2.11 14.32
C VAL A 50 -16.37 2.07 12.82
N PRO A 51 -16.25 3.20 12.10
CA PRO A 51 -16.56 3.31 10.68
C PRO A 51 -15.44 2.70 9.80
N GLU A 52 -15.08 1.44 10.06
CA GLU A 52 -14.11 0.66 9.30
C GLU A 52 -14.76 -0.60 8.73
N LEU A 53 -14.31 -1.02 7.55
CA LEU A 53 -14.79 -2.26 6.95
C LEU A 53 -14.25 -3.48 7.70
N ALA A 54 -15.16 -4.34 8.16
CA ALA A 54 -14.80 -5.52 8.97
C ALA A 54 -13.85 -6.49 8.25
N PHE A 55 -13.83 -6.50 6.91
CA PHE A 55 -12.97 -7.39 6.13
C PHE A 55 -11.47 -7.16 6.37
N GLY A 56 -11.05 -5.95 6.74
CA GLY A 56 -9.67 -5.66 7.15
C GLY A 56 -9.27 -6.34 8.46
N TRP A 57 -10.25 -6.60 9.32
CA TRP A 57 -10.07 -7.23 10.62
C TRP A 57 -10.10 -8.75 10.57
N TRP A 58 -10.70 -9.35 9.54
CA TRP A 58 -10.82 -10.81 9.43
C TRP A 58 -9.49 -11.57 9.48
N PRO A 59 -8.41 -11.14 8.79
CA PRO A 59 -7.12 -11.81 8.92
C PRO A 59 -6.56 -11.74 10.35
N VAL A 60 -6.78 -10.61 11.04
CA VAL A 60 -6.34 -10.40 12.44
C VAL A 60 -7.13 -11.31 13.37
N MET A 61 -8.46 -11.34 13.23
CA MET A 61 -9.35 -12.23 13.97
C MET A 61 -9.01 -13.71 13.75
N ALA A 62 -8.74 -14.12 12.51
CA ALA A 62 -8.34 -15.49 12.20
C ALA A 62 -7.00 -15.84 12.85
N SER A 63 -6.04 -14.90 12.85
CA SER A 63 -4.75 -15.08 13.52
C SER A 63 -4.90 -15.18 15.04
N THR A 64 -5.68 -14.31 15.68
CA THR A 64 -5.91 -14.34 17.13
C THR A 64 -6.78 -15.52 17.58
N ALA A 65 -7.58 -16.11 16.69
CA ALA A 65 -8.26 -17.37 16.96
C ALA A 65 -7.28 -18.55 17.11
N VAL A 66 -6.15 -18.53 16.40
CA VAL A 66 -5.13 -19.59 16.44
C VAL A 66 -4.06 -19.32 17.51
N PHE A 67 -3.59 -18.08 17.62
CA PHE A 67 -2.45 -17.69 18.48
C PHE A 67 -2.86 -16.95 19.76
N GLY A 68 -4.16 -16.77 20.00
CA GLY A 68 -4.68 -15.93 21.07
C GLY A 68 -4.54 -14.42 20.78
N VAL A 69 -5.11 -13.60 21.67
CA VAL A 69 -4.93 -12.13 21.65
C VAL A 69 -3.55 -11.81 22.23
N THR A 70 -2.53 -12.15 21.46
CA THR A 70 -1.11 -11.92 21.78
C THR A 70 -0.51 -10.93 20.79
N GLU A 71 0.66 -10.35 21.09
CA GLU A 71 1.37 -9.47 20.15
C GLU A 71 1.57 -10.12 18.79
N LEU A 72 1.92 -11.41 18.76
CA LEU A 72 2.05 -12.16 17.51
C LEU A 72 0.70 -12.34 16.83
N GLY A 73 -0.34 -12.76 17.54
CA GLY A 73 -1.67 -12.96 16.99
C GLY A 73 -2.23 -11.72 16.29
N LEU A 74 -2.05 -10.54 16.91
CA LEU A 74 -2.52 -9.26 16.39
C LEU A 74 -1.73 -8.79 15.16
N ARG A 75 -0.42 -9.03 15.13
CA ARG A 75 0.51 -8.45 14.13
C ARG A 75 0.81 -9.39 12.96
N LEU A 76 0.64 -10.70 13.12
CA LEU A 76 1.05 -11.71 12.15
C LEU A 76 0.51 -11.47 10.72
N PRO A 77 -0.77 -11.12 10.51
CA PRO A 77 -1.26 -10.89 9.14
C PRO A 77 -0.55 -9.73 8.44
N GLY A 78 -0.34 -8.61 9.15
CA GLY A 78 0.41 -7.47 8.63
C GLY A 78 1.85 -7.86 8.29
N ILE A 79 2.50 -8.63 9.16
CA ILE A 79 3.89 -9.07 8.98
C ILE A 79 4.01 -9.95 7.72
N LEU A 80 3.09 -10.92 7.56
CA LEU A 80 3.07 -11.82 6.41
C LEU A 80 2.83 -11.06 5.11
N LEU A 81 1.84 -10.16 5.08
CA LEU A 81 1.52 -9.38 3.88
C LEU A 81 2.63 -8.39 3.54
N GLY A 82 3.24 -7.75 4.53
CA GLY A 82 4.41 -6.89 4.33
C GLY A 82 5.60 -7.67 3.77
N LEU A 83 5.92 -8.84 4.34
CA LEU A 83 6.98 -9.71 3.84
C LEU A 83 6.71 -10.19 2.41
N LEU A 84 5.48 -10.62 2.12
CA LEU A 84 5.08 -11.01 0.77
C LEU A 84 5.22 -9.85 -0.21
N THR A 85 4.91 -8.62 0.19
CA THR A 85 5.06 -7.42 -0.64
C THR A 85 6.54 -7.18 -0.99
N VAL A 86 7.45 -7.29 -0.02
CA VAL A 86 8.90 -7.19 -0.24
C VAL A 86 9.41 -8.30 -1.18
N LEU A 87 8.97 -9.54 -0.99
CA LEU A 87 9.33 -10.67 -1.84
C LEU A 87 8.80 -10.50 -3.27
N LEU A 88 7.57 -10.01 -3.41
CA LEU A 88 6.96 -9.76 -4.71
C LEU A 88 7.66 -8.62 -5.44
N ALA A 89 8.05 -7.55 -4.74
CA ALA A 89 8.83 -6.45 -5.32
C ALA A 89 10.15 -6.98 -5.91
N PHE A 90 10.91 -7.78 -5.15
CA PHE A 90 12.11 -8.43 -5.66
C PHE A 90 11.81 -9.30 -6.89
N ARG A 91 10.76 -10.13 -6.82
CA ARG A 91 10.44 -11.12 -7.86
C ARG A 91 9.92 -10.48 -9.16
N VAL A 92 9.24 -9.35 -9.08
CA VAL A 92 8.76 -8.59 -10.24
C VAL A 92 9.91 -7.79 -10.86
N VAL A 93 10.74 -7.11 -10.06
CA VAL A 93 11.79 -6.23 -10.57
C VAL A 93 13.00 -7.00 -11.11
N ARG A 94 13.43 -8.07 -10.43
CA ARG A 94 14.63 -8.84 -10.81
C ARG A 94 14.69 -9.24 -12.30
N PRO A 95 13.65 -9.85 -12.90
CA PRO A 95 13.70 -10.25 -14.30
C PRO A 95 13.66 -9.07 -15.29
N LEU A 96 13.24 -7.88 -14.85
CA LEU A 96 13.06 -6.71 -15.71
C LEU A 96 14.28 -5.80 -15.71
N PHE A 97 14.82 -5.49 -14.53
CA PHE A 97 15.89 -4.50 -14.33
C PHE A 97 17.19 -5.15 -13.79
N GLY A 98 17.18 -6.48 -13.64
CA GLY A 98 18.29 -7.28 -13.13
C GLY A 98 18.26 -7.50 -11.61
N ARG A 99 19.12 -8.39 -11.14
CA ARG A 99 19.15 -8.85 -9.73
C ARG A 99 19.45 -7.73 -8.73
N LEU A 100 20.34 -6.80 -9.08
CA LEU A 100 20.68 -5.67 -8.22
C LEU A 100 19.48 -4.76 -7.98
N ALA A 101 18.74 -4.37 -9.04
CA ALA A 101 17.53 -3.57 -8.93
C ALA A 101 16.48 -4.24 -8.05
N GLY A 102 16.26 -5.55 -8.25
CA GLY A 102 15.33 -6.30 -7.40
C GLY A 102 15.70 -6.24 -5.92
N TRP A 103 16.98 -6.41 -5.58
CA TRP A 103 17.43 -6.31 -4.19
C TRP A 103 17.32 -4.89 -3.63
N LEU A 104 17.71 -3.89 -4.40
CA LEU A 104 17.61 -2.49 -3.98
C LEU A 104 16.16 -2.05 -3.80
N SER A 105 15.21 -2.51 -4.61
CA SER A 105 13.78 -2.26 -4.42
C SER A 105 13.25 -2.89 -3.13
N ALA A 106 13.64 -4.14 -2.84
CA ALA A 106 13.26 -4.82 -1.60
C ALA A 106 13.87 -4.14 -0.36
N LEU A 107 15.15 -3.78 -0.42
CA LEU A 107 15.83 -3.04 0.65
C LEU A 107 15.25 -1.64 0.83
N ALA A 108 14.91 -0.96 -0.26
CA ALA A 108 14.27 0.34 -0.23
C ALA A 108 12.93 0.28 0.52
N LEU A 109 12.12 -0.73 0.25
CA LEU A 109 10.84 -0.91 0.92
C LEU A 109 11.02 -1.23 2.41
N LEU A 110 12.00 -2.06 2.76
CA LEU A 110 12.37 -2.35 4.16
C LEU A 110 12.98 -1.15 4.88
N ALA A 111 13.56 -0.19 4.15
CA ALA A 111 14.15 1.00 4.72
C ALA A 111 13.12 2.11 4.98
N MET A 112 11.87 1.97 4.52
CA MET A 112 10.79 2.92 4.77
C MET A 112 10.13 2.63 6.13
N PRO A 113 10.32 3.49 7.15
CA PRO A 113 9.85 3.24 8.50
C PRO A 113 8.35 3.01 8.56
N LEU A 114 7.56 3.76 7.79
CA LEU A 114 6.11 3.59 7.82
C LEU A 114 5.63 2.31 7.17
N PHE A 115 6.25 1.85 6.09
CA PHE A 115 5.92 0.53 5.55
C PHE A 115 6.17 -0.56 6.59
N VAL A 116 7.32 -0.49 7.27
CA VAL A 116 7.69 -1.42 8.34
C VAL A 116 6.72 -1.29 9.52
N PHE A 117 6.44 -0.08 10.01
CA PHE A 117 5.53 0.12 11.14
C PHE A 117 4.12 -0.40 10.85
N HIS A 118 3.55 -0.12 9.68
CA HIS A 118 2.23 -0.66 9.33
C HIS A 118 2.23 -2.17 9.16
N SER A 119 3.32 -2.73 8.64
CA SER A 119 3.44 -4.19 8.54
C SER A 119 3.61 -4.85 9.91
N ARG A 120 4.08 -4.11 10.93
CA ARG A 120 4.41 -4.68 12.25
C ARG A 120 3.43 -4.36 13.36
N LEU A 121 2.74 -3.25 13.28
CA LEU A 121 1.89 -2.75 14.35
C LEU A 121 0.44 -2.81 13.90
N LEU A 122 -0.46 -3.15 14.82
CA LEU A 122 -1.89 -3.08 14.55
C LEU A 122 -2.34 -1.62 14.64
N LEU A 123 -2.05 -0.82 13.62
CA LEU A 123 -2.44 0.59 13.50
C LEU A 123 -3.56 0.83 12.46
N GLY A 124 -4.15 -0.24 11.92
CA GLY A 124 -5.31 -0.21 11.03
C GLY A 124 -5.02 -0.32 9.54
N GLY A 125 -3.88 0.18 9.08
CA GLY A 125 -3.55 0.17 7.66
C GLY A 125 -2.71 -1.02 7.19
N GLY A 126 -2.20 -1.87 8.09
CA GLY A 126 -1.19 -2.88 7.76
C GLY A 126 -1.64 -3.93 6.73
N VAL A 127 -2.83 -4.50 6.96
CA VAL A 127 -3.41 -5.52 6.08
C VAL A 127 -3.72 -4.93 4.71
N GLY A 128 -4.43 -3.79 4.66
CA GLY A 128 -4.78 -3.18 3.39
C GLY A 128 -3.58 -2.63 2.62
N LEU A 129 -2.60 -2.03 3.30
CA LEU A 129 -1.32 -1.64 2.68
C LEU A 129 -0.63 -2.82 2.00
N GLY A 130 -0.56 -3.97 2.68
CA GLY A 130 0.03 -5.18 2.12
C GLY A 130 -0.76 -5.72 0.93
N VAL A 131 -2.09 -5.76 1.01
CA VAL A 131 -2.96 -6.25 -0.08
C VAL A 131 -2.90 -5.32 -1.30
N VAL A 132 -2.99 -4.00 -1.10
CA VAL A 132 -2.88 -3.00 -2.18
C VAL A 132 -1.49 -3.06 -2.81
N GLY A 133 -0.43 -3.16 -1.99
CA GLY A 133 0.95 -3.29 -2.46
C GLY A 133 1.18 -4.54 -3.30
N LEU A 134 0.72 -5.70 -2.82
CA LEU A 134 0.78 -6.97 -3.56
C LEU A 134 0.04 -6.88 -4.89
N THR A 135 -1.16 -6.33 -4.87
CA THR A 135 -2.03 -6.19 -6.04
C THR A 135 -1.42 -5.26 -7.07
N GLY A 136 -0.91 -4.10 -6.65
CA GLY A 136 -0.22 -3.16 -7.53
C GLY A 136 1.00 -3.77 -8.20
N LEU A 137 1.86 -4.45 -7.43
CA LEU A 137 3.02 -5.16 -7.96
C LEU A 137 2.63 -6.34 -8.88
N ALA A 138 1.51 -7.00 -8.61
CA ALA A 138 0.96 -8.01 -9.50
C ALA A 138 0.59 -7.42 -10.87
N PHE A 139 0.01 -6.22 -10.92
CA PHE A 139 -0.29 -5.52 -12.17
C PHE A 139 0.97 -5.03 -12.90
N VAL A 140 2.01 -4.60 -12.19
CA VAL A 140 3.33 -4.33 -12.80
C VAL A 140 3.86 -5.62 -13.47
N GLY A 141 3.71 -6.77 -12.81
CA GLY A 141 4.06 -8.07 -13.40
C GLY A 141 3.20 -8.45 -14.61
N LEU A 142 1.91 -8.12 -14.62
CA LEU A 142 1.01 -8.39 -15.76
C LEU A 142 1.31 -7.50 -16.96
N ALA A 143 1.58 -6.21 -16.74
CA ALA A 143 1.92 -5.26 -17.81
C ALA A 143 3.17 -5.71 -18.58
N THR A 144 4.13 -6.30 -17.88
CA THR A 144 5.46 -6.62 -18.41
C THR A 144 5.55 -8.02 -19.02
N ARG A 145 4.78 -9.01 -18.53
CA ARG A 145 4.82 -10.40 -19.05
C ARG A 145 3.99 -10.58 -20.31
N THR A 146 4.57 -11.16 -21.37
CA THR A 146 3.83 -11.52 -22.60
C THR A 146 2.78 -12.60 -22.36
N GLN A 147 3.09 -13.57 -21.50
CA GLN A 147 2.15 -14.60 -21.07
C GLN A 147 2.14 -14.70 -19.55
N ALA A 148 0.99 -14.40 -18.95
CA ALA A 148 0.76 -14.61 -17.53
C ALA A 148 -0.12 -15.85 -17.33
N GLY A 149 0.34 -16.77 -16.46
CA GLY A 149 -0.46 -17.91 -16.04
C GLY A 149 -1.80 -17.46 -15.44
N PRO A 150 -2.85 -18.29 -15.52
CA PRO A 150 -4.18 -17.94 -15.01
C PRO A 150 -4.14 -17.58 -13.52
N ALA A 151 -3.34 -18.27 -12.72
CA ALA A 151 -3.21 -18.01 -11.28
C ALA A 151 -2.78 -16.56 -10.98
N TRP A 152 -1.88 -15.98 -11.77
CA TRP A 152 -1.44 -14.59 -11.55
C TRP A 152 -2.53 -13.58 -11.91
N ARG A 153 -3.28 -13.85 -12.99
CA ARG A 153 -4.40 -13.01 -13.43
C ARG A 153 -5.53 -13.01 -12.41
N TRP A 154 -5.93 -14.20 -11.95
CA TRP A 154 -6.93 -14.37 -10.91
C TRP A 154 -6.44 -13.77 -9.58
N GLY A 155 -5.18 -14.01 -9.20
CA GLY A 155 -4.60 -13.42 -8.00
C GLY A 155 -4.64 -11.89 -7.99
N ALA A 156 -4.32 -11.24 -9.12
CA ALA A 156 -4.39 -9.78 -9.23
C ALA A 156 -5.83 -9.26 -9.04
N TRP A 157 -6.83 -9.87 -9.70
CA TRP A 157 -8.23 -9.43 -9.58
C TRP A 157 -8.88 -9.79 -8.25
N LEU A 158 -8.52 -10.91 -7.64
CA LEU A 158 -8.89 -11.21 -6.25
C LEU A 158 -8.26 -10.19 -5.29
N GLY A 159 -7.04 -9.73 -5.59
CA GLY A 159 -6.39 -8.63 -4.89
C GLY A 159 -7.14 -7.30 -5.02
N VAL A 160 -7.68 -6.98 -6.20
CA VAL A 160 -8.57 -5.80 -6.40
C VAL A 160 -9.81 -5.91 -5.52
N ALA A 161 -10.46 -7.08 -5.53
CA ALA A 161 -11.63 -7.31 -4.70
C ALA A 161 -11.32 -7.18 -3.20
N ALA A 162 -10.24 -7.81 -2.75
CA ALA A 162 -9.77 -7.71 -1.36
C ALA A 162 -9.43 -6.26 -0.98
N SER A 163 -8.78 -5.50 -1.86
CA SER A 163 -8.48 -4.09 -1.63
C SER A 163 -9.75 -3.26 -1.46
N GLY A 164 -10.77 -3.49 -2.29
CA GLY A 164 -12.06 -2.81 -2.18
C GLY A 164 -12.87 -3.20 -0.93
N LEU A 165 -12.73 -4.44 -0.47
CA LEU A 165 -13.39 -4.90 0.76
C LEU A 165 -12.69 -4.42 2.03
N ILE A 166 -11.37 -4.26 2.02
CA ILE A 166 -10.60 -3.84 3.21
C ILE A 166 -10.57 -2.32 3.33
N GLU A 167 -10.26 -1.64 2.23
CA GLU A 167 -10.00 -0.19 2.20
C GLU A 167 -11.11 0.60 1.49
N GLY A 168 -12.23 -0.03 1.12
CA GLY A 168 -13.33 0.65 0.44
C GLY A 168 -12.95 1.19 -0.95
N LEU A 169 -13.54 2.32 -1.34
CA LEU A 169 -13.25 2.93 -2.64
C LEU A 169 -11.78 3.28 -2.88
N PRO A 170 -11.01 3.79 -1.91
CA PRO A 170 -9.62 4.15 -2.14
C PRO A 170 -8.73 2.96 -2.51
N GLY A 171 -8.85 1.83 -1.80
CA GLY A 171 -8.13 0.61 -2.19
C GLY A 171 -8.53 0.13 -3.59
N LEU A 172 -9.81 0.21 -3.94
CA LEU A 172 -10.31 -0.11 -5.27
C LEU A 172 -9.78 0.86 -6.34
N ALA A 173 -9.69 2.15 -6.02
CA ALA A 173 -9.22 3.18 -6.94
C ALA A 173 -7.73 2.99 -7.26
N VAL A 174 -6.89 2.76 -6.25
CA VAL A 174 -5.44 2.53 -6.44
C VAL A 174 -5.19 1.29 -7.29
N THR A 175 -5.81 0.16 -6.93
CA THR A 175 -5.58 -1.11 -7.63
C THR A 175 -6.28 -1.17 -8.99
N GLY A 176 -7.46 -0.58 -9.12
CA GLY A 176 -8.17 -0.42 -10.38
C GLY A 176 -7.41 0.48 -11.36
N ALA A 177 -6.83 1.59 -10.90
CA ALA A 177 -5.99 2.45 -11.73
C ALA A 177 -4.73 1.72 -12.22
N ALA A 178 -4.12 0.89 -11.37
CA ALA A 178 -3.00 0.04 -11.77
C ALA A 178 -3.40 -0.99 -12.84
N ALA A 179 -4.59 -1.60 -12.72
CA ALA A 179 -5.14 -2.50 -13.72
C ALA A 179 -5.35 -1.80 -15.07
N VAL A 180 -5.94 -0.60 -15.05
CA VAL A 180 -6.14 0.24 -16.24
C VAL A 180 -4.80 0.61 -16.87
N ALA A 181 -3.83 1.10 -16.08
CA ALA A 181 -2.50 1.44 -16.58
C ALA A 181 -1.80 0.21 -17.20
N ALA A 182 -1.92 -0.97 -16.59
CA ALA A 182 -1.36 -2.21 -17.12
C ALA A 182 -2.02 -2.62 -18.45
N ALA A 183 -3.35 -2.50 -18.55
CA ALA A 183 -4.09 -2.80 -19.78
C ALA A 183 -3.77 -1.80 -20.91
N LEU A 184 -3.64 -0.51 -20.59
CA LEU A 184 -3.22 0.51 -21.55
C LEU A 184 -1.78 0.27 -22.03
N ALA A 185 -0.87 -0.09 -21.14
CA ALA A 185 0.51 -0.41 -21.50
C ALA A 185 0.62 -1.63 -22.42
N LYS A 186 -0.26 -2.63 -22.26
CA LYS A 186 -0.40 -3.76 -23.22
C LYS A 186 -0.92 -3.28 -24.57
N ARG A 187 -2.00 -2.49 -24.55
CA ARG A 187 -2.66 -1.99 -25.75
C ARG A 187 -1.73 -1.12 -26.61
N GLN A 188 -0.90 -0.28 -26.00
CA GLN A 188 0.09 0.55 -26.70
C GLN A 188 1.17 -0.27 -27.45
N ARG A 189 1.32 -1.55 -27.11
CA ARG A 189 2.28 -2.47 -27.74
C ARG A 189 1.60 -3.48 -28.66
N ASP A 190 0.33 -3.26 -29.00
CA ASP A 190 -0.51 -4.18 -29.75
C ASP A 190 -0.57 -5.60 -29.15
N GLU A 191 -0.38 -5.71 -27.84
CA GLU A 191 -0.51 -6.96 -27.09
C GLU A 191 -1.95 -7.14 -26.57
N ASP A 192 -2.36 -8.39 -26.34
CA ASP A 192 -3.71 -8.68 -25.83
C ASP A 192 -3.90 -8.18 -24.39
N TRP A 193 -4.58 -7.03 -24.25
CA TRP A 193 -4.91 -6.43 -22.96
C TRP A 193 -5.91 -7.27 -22.13
N ARG A 194 -6.64 -8.22 -22.75
CA ARG A 194 -7.56 -9.13 -22.03
C ARG A 194 -6.80 -10.10 -21.13
N VAL A 195 -5.50 -10.24 -21.31
CA VAL A 195 -4.62 -10.92 -20.35
C VAL A 195 -4.60 -10.17 -19.01
N VAL A 196 -4.68 -8.84 -19.02
CA VAL A 196 -4.76 -8.01 -17.80
C VAL A 196 -6.19 -8.01 -17.27
N CYS A 197 -7.18 -7.86 -18.15
CA CYS A 197 -8.60 -7.72 -17.77
C CYS A 197 -9.46 -8.87 -18.33
N PRO A 198 -9.28 -10.12 -17.87
CA PRO A 198 -10.14 -11.21 -18.30
C PRO A 198 -11.56 -10.98 -17.75
N PRO A 199 -12.60 -10.92 -18.60
CA PRO A 199 -13.95 -10.53 -18.19
C PRO A 199 -14.51 -11.31 -17.00
N ALA A 200 -14.19 -12.61 -16.92
CA ALA A 200 -14.60 -13.46 -15.81
C ALA A 200 -13.97 -13.05 -14.47
N ALA A 201 -12.69 -12.66 -14.45
CA ALA A 201 -12.03 -12.23 -13.21
C ALA A 201 -12.47 -10.82 -12.79
N VAL A 202 -12.66 -9.91 -13.76
CA VAL A 202 -13.23 -8.58 -13.52
C VAL A 202 -14.63 -8.71 -12.96
N GLY A 203 -15.48 -9.53 -13.59
CA GLY A 203 -16.85 -9.78 -13.16
C GLY A 203 -16.92 -10.39 -11.77
N LEU A 204 -16.08 -11.40 -11.49
CA LEU A 204 -16.01 -11.99 -10.15
C LEU A 204 -15.57 -10.97 -9.10
N ALA A 205 -14.53 -10.18 -9.38
CA ALA A 205 -14.07 -9.16 -8.44
C ALA A 205 -15.15 -8.13 -8.14
N ALA A 206 -15.88 -7.66 -9.17
CA ALA A 206 -16.99 -6.74 -9.01
C ALA A 206 -18.13 -7.35 -8.18
N VAL A 207 -18.49 -8.60 -8.43
CA VAL A 207 -19.52 -9.32 -7.65
C VAL A 207 -19.09 -9.47 -6.18
N LEU A 208 -17.85 -9.85 -5.90
CA LEU A 208 -17.34 -9.98 -4.54
C LEU A 208 -17.37 -8.66 -3.77
N VAL A 209 -16.93 -7.56 -4.40
CA VAL A 209 -16.98 -6.22 -3.80
C VAL A 209 -18.43 -5.80 -3.55
N ALA A 210 -19.31 -5.94 -4.55
CA ALA A 210 -20.70 -5.56 -4.43
C ALA A 210 -21.43 -6.35 -3.34
N LEU A 211 -21.23 -7.67 -3.29
CA LEU A 211 -21.82 -8.53 -2.26
C LEU A 211 -21.27 -8.21 -0.88
N GLY A 212 -19.96 -8.01 -0.74
CA GLY A 212 -19.35 -7.67 0.55
C GLY A 212 -19.81 -6.31 1.07
N TRP A 213 -19.86 -5.30 0.21
CA TRP A 213 -20.38 -3.98 0.59
C TRP A 213 -21.87 -4.02 0.93
N TRP A 214 -22.70 -4.67 0.10
CA TRP A 214 -24.11 -4.88 0.43
C TRP A 214 -24.26 -5.57 1.79
N ARG A 215 -23.44 -6.58 2.06
CA ARG A 215 -23.48 -7.34 3.32
C ARG A 215 -23.06 -6.50 4.53
N SER A 216 -22.09 -5.60 4.37
CA SER A 216 -21.70 -4.64 5.42
C SER A 216 -22.76 -3.58 5.64
N LEU A 217 -23.33 -3.02 4.57
CA LEU A 217 -24.40 -2.02 4.66
C LEU A 217 -25.66 -2.59 5.33
N ALA A 218 -26.00 -3.85 5.06
CA ALA A 218 -27.12 -4.51 5.70
C ALA A 218 -26.92 -4.77 7.21
N HIS A 219 -25.71 -4.60 7.75
CA HIS A 219 -25.38 -4.78 9.18
C HIS A 219 -24.82 -3.51 9.79
N LEU A 220 -24.99 -2.40 9.09
CA LEU A 220 -24.69 -1.08 9.61
C LEU A 220 -25.70 -0.76 10.74
N PRO A 221 -25.23 -0.27 11.90
CA PRO A 221 -26.11 0.24 12.95
C PRO A 221 -27.07 1.32 12.42
N GLU A 222 -28.20 1.55 13.09
CA GLU A 222 -29.20 2.55 12.66
C GLU A 222 -28.62 3.98 12.57
N ASP A 223 -27.59 4.27 13.37
CA ASP A 223 -26.84 5.52 13.40
C ASP A 223 -25.54 5.49 12.57
N GLY A 224 -25.22 4.37 11.92
CA GLY A 224 -24.01 4.21 11.13
C GLY A 224 -24.10 4.96 9.79
N ASP A 225 -22.99 5.60 9.40
CA ASP A 225 -22.89 6.27 8.10
C ASP A 225 -22.20 5.38 7.05
N TRP A 226 -22.94 5.06 5.99
CA TRP A 226 -22.40 4.30 4.87
C TRP A 226 -21.31 5.05 4.10
N ARG A 227 -21.35 6.39 4.12
CA ARG A 227 -20.35 7.23 3.45
C ARG A 227 -19.04 7.17 4.21
N ALA A 228 -19.08 7.27 5.53
CA ALA A 228 -17.94 7.00 6.40
C ALA A 228 -17.34 5.61 6.12
N LEU A 229 -18.19 4.59 6.01
CA LEU A 229 -17.75 3.21 5.80
C LEU A 229 -17.11 2.95 4.42
N LEU A 230 -17.74 3.40 3.33
CA LEU A 230 -17.34 3.06 1.96
C LEU A 230 -16.46 4.11 1.27
N LEU A 231 -16.71 5.38 1.60
CA LEU A 231 -16.06 6.55 0.98
C LEU A 231 -15.03 7.20 1.91
N TRP A 232 -14.96 6.77 3.18
CA TRP A 232 -14.24 7.48 4.23
C TRP A 232 -14.72 8.93 4.39
N ALA A 233 -16.03 9.15 4.32
CA ALA A 233 -16.60 10.50 4.41
C ALA A 233 -16.31 11.22 5.73
N ASP A 234 -16.22 10.51 6.86
CA ASP A 234 -15.71 11.11 8.11
C ASP A 234 -14.32 11.71 7.93
N GLY A 235 -13.50 11.04 7.11
CA GLY A 235 -12.21 11.52 6.70
C GLY A 235 -12.29 12.81 5.88
N LEU A 236 -13.18 12.86 4.89
CA LEU A 236 -13.47 14.02 4.04
C LEU A 236 -14.03 15.22 4.83
N GLU A 237 -14.88 14.96 5.81
CA GLU A 237 -15.50 15.98 6.65
C GLU A 237 -14.50 16.51 7.70
N ALA A 238 -13.75 15.63 8.36
CA ALA A 238 -12.67 16.00 9.27
C ALA A 238 -11.55 16.76 8.55
N ALA A 239 -11.24 16.32 7.32
CA ALA A 239 -10.42 17.03 6.37
C ALA A 239 -10.94 18.47 6.19
N GLN A 240 -12.17 18.65 5.72
CA GLN A 240 -12.75 19.98 5.47
C GLN A 240 -12.76 20.88 6.72
N ALA A 241 -12.86 20.28 7.91
CA ALA A 241 -12.82 20.98 9.19
C ALA A 241 -11.40 21.30 9.72
N ALA A 242 -10.34 20.75 9.13
CA ALA A 242 -8.97 20.91 9.64
C ALA A 242 -8.43 22.34 9.42
N LYS A 243 -7.91 22.96 10.48
CA LYS A 243 -7.36 24.33 10.44
C LYS A 243 -6.00 24.48 9.73
N ARG A 244 -5.28 23.37 9.45
CA ARG A 244 -3.98 23.40 8.75
C ARG A 244 -4.17 23.08 7.26
N PRO A 245 -3.43 23.73 6.35
CA PRO A 245 -3.48 23.37 4.93
C PRO A 245 -2.99 21.94 4.73
N PHE A 246 -3.87 21.11 4.15
CA PHE A 246 -3.66 19.70 3.83
C PHE A 246 -2.32 19.36 3.19
N PHE A 247 -1.83 20.27 2.35
CA PHE A 247 -0.59 20.10 1.62
C PHE A 247 0.61 19.93 2.56
N ASN A 248 0.69 20.69 3.66
CA ASN A 248 1.83 20.59 4.58
C ASN A 248 1.83 19.26 5.34
N ALA A 249 0.66 18.82 5.82
CA ALA A 249 0.52 17.52 6.49
C ALA A 249 0.88 16.37 5.54
N PHE A 250 0.43 16.45 4.29
CA PHE A 250 0.75 15.50 3.24
C PHE A 250 2.26 15.44 2.94
N VAL A 251 2.90 16.60 2.73
CA VAL A 251 4.35 16.68 2.47
C VAL A 251 5.16 16.17 3.66
N HIS A 252 4.74 16.47 4.90
CA HIS A 252 5.39 15.93 6.09
C HIS A 252 5.27 14.40 6.16
N GLN A 253 4.08 13.86 5.92
CA GLN A 253 3.90 12.42 5.89
C GLN A 253 4.73 11.75 4.80
N LEU A 254 4.77 12.32 3.59
CA LEU A 254 5.66 11.86 2.53
C LEU A 254 7.13 11.85 2.99
N GLY A 255 7.57 12.94 3.62
CA GLY A 255 8.93 13.07 4.16
C GLY A 255 9.25 11.98 5.18
N PHE A 256 8.47 11.88 6.26
CA PHE A 256 8.69 10.91 7.34
C PHE A 256 8.50 9.46 6.88
N GLY A 257 7.50 9.22 6.05
CA GLY A 257 7.11 7.87 5.66
C GLY A 257 7.99 7.24 4.61
N LEU A 258 8.49 8.06 3.69
CA LEU A 258 9.43 7.61 2.68
C LEU A 258 10.88 7.83 3.11
N PHE A 259 11.17 8.50 4.23
CA PHE A 259 12.53 8.67 4.75
C PHE A 259 13.24 7.31 4.84
N PRO A 260 14.53 7.20 4.46
CA PRO A 260 15.40 8.25 3.92
C PRO A 260 15.27 8.45 2.40
N LEU A 261 14.40 7.68 1.74
CA LEU A 261 14.36 7.55 0.29
C LEU A 261 13.42 8.52 -0.43
N GLY A 262 12.55 9.21 0.30
CA GLY A 262 11.63 10.21 -0.24
C GLY A 262 12.33 11.30 -1.07
N ALA A 263 13.56 11.68 -0.68
CA ALA A 263 14.37 12.67 -1.39
C ALA A 263 14.73 12.24 -2.83
N PHE A 264 14.92 10.94 -3.04
CA PHE A 264 15.31 10.40 -4.35
C PHE A 264 14.11 10.09 -5.24
N PHE A 265 12.90 10.11 -4.68
CA PHE A 265 11.73 9.66 -5.40
C PHE A 265 11.41 10.49 -6.67
N PRO A 266 11.40 11.84 -6.65
CA PRO A 266 11.14 12.61 -7.87
C PRO A 266 12.15 12.30 -8.99
N LEU A 267 13.42 12.11 -8.62
CA LEU A 267 14.48 11.72 -9.54
C LEU A 267 14.28 10.30 -10.08
N ALA A 268 13.91 9.37 -9.20
CA ALA A 268 13.66 7.99 -9.58
C ALA A 268 12.45 7.88 -10.52
N LEU A 269 11.39 8.66 -10.29
CA LEU A 269 10.23 8.71 -11.16
C LEU A 269 10.58 9.32 -12.52
N ALA A 270 11.34 10.42 -12.53
CA ALA A 270 11.82 11.06 -13.75
C ALA A 270 12.71 10.12 -14.58
N ASP A 271 13.65 9.45 -13.93
CA ASP A 271 14.53 8.45 -14.55
C ASP A 271 13.72 7.27 -15.11
N LEU A 272 12.71 6.81 -14.38
CA LEU A 272 11.86 5.70 -14.81
C LEU A 272 10.99 6.06 -16.04
N LEU A 273 10.48 7.30 -16.11
CA LEU A 273 9.57 7.74 -17.17
C LEU A 273 10.27 8.26 -18.42
N TRP A 274 11.41 8.94 -18.27
CA TRP A 274 12.05 9.65 -19.37
C TRP A 274 13.38 9.06 -19.81
N ARG A 275 14.07 8.27 -18.98
CA ARG A 275 15.34 7.69 -19.39
C ARG A 275 15.08 6.50 -20.33
N PRO A 276 15.78 6.43 -21.47
CA PRO A 276 15.78 5.26 -22.32
C PRO A 276 16.21 4.01 -21.54
N GLN A 277 15.79 2.84 -22.02
CA GLN A 277 16.25 1.57 -21.46
C GLN A 277 17.78 1.47 -21.52
N VAL A 278 18.35 1.03 -20.40
CA VAL A 278 19.81 0.89 -20.22
C VAL A 278 20.25 -0.50 -20.67
N PRO A 279 21.46 -0.68 -21.22
CA PRO A 279 22.00 -2.00 -21.54
C PRO A 279 21.88 -2.98 -20.35
N GLY A 280 21.29 -4.15 -20.61
CA GLY A 280 21.05 -5.19 -19.61
C GLY A 280 19.67 -5.17 -18.95
N GLU A 281 18.81 -4.20 -19.28
CA GLU A 281 17.38 -4.25 -18.96
C GLU A 281 16.62 -5.12 -19.97
N ALA A 282 15.57 -5.80 -19.50
CA ALA A 282 14.70 -6.56 -20.38
C ALA A 282 13.88 -5.60 -21.25
N PRO A 283 13.66 -5.89 -22.55
CA PRO A 283 12.79 -5.08 -23.40
C PRO A 283 11.38 -4.92 -22.82
N GLN A 284 10.91 -5.93 -22.09
CA GLN A 284 9.64 -6.00 -21.39
C GLN A 284 9.53 -5.06 -20.19
N ALA A 285 10.58 -4.32 -19.82
CA ALA A 285 10.60 -3.44 -18.65
C ALA A 285 9.86 -2.11 -18.86
N ALA A 286 9.77 -1.61 -20.10
CA ALA A 286 9.17 -0.29 -20.40
C ALA A 286 7.71 -0.13 -19.88
N PRO A 287 6.81 -1.13 -20.03
CA PRO A 287 5.46 -1.08 -19.47
C PRO A 287 5.36 -0.92 -17.95
N ALA A 288 6.43 -1.20 -17.19
CA ALA A 288 6.40 -1.07 -15.74
C ALA A 288 6.28 0.40 -15.29
N ALA A 289 6.90 1.31 -16.05
CA ALA A 289 7.00 2.73 -15.72
C ALA A 289 5.63 3.42 -15.55
N PRO A 290 4.70 3.37 -16.53
CA PRO A 290 3.39 4.00 -16.37
C PRO A 290 2.58 3.39 -15.23
N VAL A 291 2.65 2.07 -15.01
CA VAL A 291 1.92 1.41 -13.92
C VAL A 291 2.44 1.84 -12.55
N LEU A 292 3.76 1.90 -12.38
CA LEU A 292 4.38 2.39 -11.14
C LEU A 292 4.08 3.87 -10.90
N ALA A 293 4.10 4.69 -11.94
CA ALA A 293 3.73 6.11 -11.86
C ALA A 293 2.26 6.29 -11.47
N THR A 294 1.35 5.49 -12.05
CA THR A 294 -0.07 5.49 -11.67
C THR A 294 -0.29 5.04 -10.24
N LEU A 295 0.37 3.96 -9.80
CA LEU A 295 0.31 3.49 -8.42
C LEU A 295 0.79 4.56 -7.44
N PHE A 296 1.86 5.27 -7.78
CA PHE A 296 2.33 6.41 -7.01
C PHE A 296 1.28 7.53 -6.97
N ALA A 297 0.83 8.00 -8.13
CA ALA A 297 -0.07 9.14 -8.22
C ALA A 297 -1.38 8.88 -7.48
N VAL A 298 -2.03 7.74 -7.74
CA VAL A 298 -3.31 7.40 -7.11
C VAL A 298 -3.13 6.99 -5.66
N GLY A 299 -2.06 6.25 -5.33
CA GLY A 299 -1.78 5.79 -3.96
C GLY A 299 -1.47 6.91 -2.98
N PHE A 300 -0.99 8.07 -3.45
CA PHE A 300 -0.83 9.27 -2.62
C PHE A 300 -1.98 10.27 -2.75
N MET A 301 -2.60 10.38 -3.91
CA MET A 301 -3.73 11.30 -4.09
C MET A 301 -4.99 10.82 -3.38
N ALA A 302 -5.27 9.52 -3.32
CA ALA A 302 -6.49 9.02 -2.67
C ALA A 302 -6.57 9.42 -1.18
N PRO A 303 -5.47 9.31 -0.39
CA PRO A 303 -5.41 9.87 0.96
C PRO A 303 -5.59 11.40 1.00
N ALA A 304 -4.94 12.13 0.09
CA ALA A 304 -5.04 13.60 0.01
C ALA A 304 -6.45 14.10 -0.36
N LEU A 305 -7.26 13.25 -1.00
CA LEU A 305 -8.61 13.57 -1.45
C LEU A 305 -9.70 13.25 -0.44
N GLY A 306 -9.42 12.62 0.71
CA GLY A 306 -10.51 12.27 1.62
C GLY A 306 -10.22 11.34 2.78
N GLN A 307 -9.00 10.81 2.95
CA GLN A 307 -8.67 10.32 4.28
C GLN A 307 -8.44 11.54 5.17
N GLY A 308 -9.27 11.68 6.20
CA GLY A 308 -8.83 12.36 7.40
C GLY A 308 -7.51 11.72 7.77
N PHE A 309 -6.47 12.51 7.98
CA PHE A 309 -5.15 12.03 8.35
C PHE A 309 -5.15 11.39 9.76
N GLY A 310 -6.05 10.44 10.03
CA GLY A 310 -5.68 9.29 10.85
C GLY A 310 -4.37 8.79 10.25
N GLN A 311 -3.31 8.83 11.04
CA GLN A 311 -1.98 9.34 10.67
C GLN A 311 -1.15 8.46 9.69
N TRP A 312 -1.81 7.61 8.91
CA TRP A 312 -1.33 6.27 8.59
C TRP A 312 -1.71 5.77 7.18
N GLY A 313 -2.83 6.21 6.57
CA GLY A 313 -3.24 5.66 5.27
C GLY A 313 -2.61 6.30 4.03
N ALA A 314 -1.68 7.27 4.19
CA ALA A 314 -0.99 7.93 3.09
C ALA A 314 0.02 7.04 2.31
N PHE A 315 0.19 5.76 2.63
CA PHE A 315 1.36 4.98 2.19
C PHE A 315 1.09 3.83 1.24
N MET A 316 -0.11 3.75 0.65
CA MET A 316 -0.44 2.72 -0.35
C MET A 316 0.53 2.69 -1.54
N ALA A 317 1.18 3.82 -1.83
CA ALA A 317 2.18 3.97 -2.88
C ALA A 317 3.61 3.55 -2.48
N ALA A 318 3.90 3.23 -1.21
CA ALA A 318 5.26 2.91 -0.74
C ALA A 318 5.95 1.80 -1.57
N PRO A 319 5.28 0.69 -1.95
CA PRO A 319 5.88 -0.32 -2.83
C PRO A 319 6.30 0.23 -4.20
N ALA A 320 5.51 1.12 -4.79
CA ALA A 320 5.84 1.73 -6.09
C ALA A 320 7.05 2.68 -5.98
N VAL A 321 7.09 3.49 -4.92
CA VAL A 321 8.24 4.37 -4.61
C VAL A 321 9.50 3.53 -4.42
N ALA A 322 9.44 2.49 -3.60
CA ALA A 322 10.59 1.63 -3.33
C ALA A 322 11.10 0.93 -4.59
N VAL A 323 10.19 0.47 -5.46
CA VAL A 323 10.56 -0.09 -6.76
C VAL A 323 11.27 0.93 -7.63
N ALA A 324 10.70 2.13 -7.80
CA ALA A 324 11.30 3.19 -8.61
C ALA A 324 12.70 3.58 -8.10
N VAL A 325 12.83 3.82 -6.78
CA VAL A 325 14.12 4.18 -6.16
C VAL A 325 15.15 3.05 -6.30
N GLY A 326 14.72 1.79 -6.13
CA GLY A 326 15.61 0.64 -6.30
C GLY A 326 16.14 0.47 -7.73
N ILE A 327 15.30 0.74 -8.74
CA ILE A 327 15.71 0.76 -10.15
C ILE A 327 16.69 1.91 -10.40
N TYR A 328 16.36 3.10 -9.92
CA TYR A 328 17.20 4.29 -10.04
C TYR A 328 18.61 4.07 -9.48
N PHE A 329 18.72 3.56 -8.25
CA PHE A 329 20.02 3.24 -7.65
C PHE A 329 20.77 2.15 -8.40
N ALA A 330 20.09 1.13 -8.92
CA ALA A 330 20.74 0.09 -9.71
C ALA A 330 21.34 0.64 -11.02
N ARG A 331 20.66 1.59 -11.68
CA ARG A 331 21.17 2.28 -12.86
C ARG A 331 22.36 3.18 -12.50
N ALA A 332 22.23 3.97 -11.44
CA ALA A 332 23.28 4.86 -10.95
C ALA A 332 24.58 4.13 -10.55
N LEU A 333 24.49 2.86 -10.14
CA LEU A 333 25.67 2.03 -9.82
C LEU A 333 26.33 1.40 -11.06
N ARG A 334 25.64 1.32 -12.20
CA ARG A 334 26.18 0.76 -13.45
C ARG A 334 26.74 1.82 -14.39
N GLU A 335 26.23 3.03 -14.29
CA GLU A 335 26.57 4.14 -15.17
C GLU A 335 27.36 5.21 -14.43
N PRO A 336 28.19 6.00 -15.13
CA PRO A 336 28.87 7.12 -14.51
C PRO A 336 27.84 8.11 -13.91
N PRO A 337 28.12 8.67 -12.72
CA PRO A 337 27.19 9.56 -12.04
C PRO A 337 26.90 10.78 -12.92
N GLN A 338 25.61 11.06 -13.13
CA GLN A 338 25.20 12.28 -13.83
C GLN A 338 25.29 13.46 -12.85
N PRO A 339 26.14 14.47 -13.10
CA PRO A 339 26.37 15.56 -12.16
C PRO A 339 25.10 16.36 -11.85
N LEU A 340 24.18 16.47 -12.81
CA LEU A 340 22.90 17.14 -12.61
C LEU A 340 22.01 16.41 -11.60
N LEU A 341 21.94 15.07 -11.68
CA LEU A 341 21.17 14.27 -10.73
C LEU A 341 21.76 14.33 -9.32
N ALA A 342 23.10 14.32 -9.22
CA ALA A 342 23.79 14.50 -7.95
C ALA A 342 23.50 15.88 -7.34
N LEU A 343 23.53 16.93 -8.14
CA LEU A 343 23.20 18.30 -7.70
C LEU A 343 21.74 18.40 -7.24
N VAL A 344 20.79 17.84 -8.00
CA VAL A 344 19.38 17.84 -7.60
C VAL A 344 19.18 17.05 -6.31
N ALA A 345 19.80 15.88 -6.16
CA ALA A 345 19.71 15.11 -4.91
C ALA A 345 20.25 15.89 -3.70
N VAL A 346 21.37 16.61 -3.86
CA VAL A 346 21.94 17.47 -2.82
C VAL A 346 20.99 18.62 -2.48
N ILE A 347 20.41 19.30 -3.48
CA ILE A 347 19.45 20.38 -3.26
C ILE A 347 18.19 19.85 -2.56
N THR A 348 17.65 18.71 -2.99
CA THR A 348 16.48 18.10 -2.36
C THR A 348 16.75 17.72 -0.91
N LEU A 349 17.90 17.13 -0.62
CA LEU A 349 18.32 16.83 0.76
C LEU A 349 18.46 18.11 1.59
N ALA A 350 19.06 19.17 1.04
CA ALA A 350 19.20 20.45 1.73
C ALA A 350 17.86 21.13 2.01
N LEU A 351 16.90 21.07 1.08
CA LEU A 351 15.54 21.60 1.27
C LEU A 351 14.73 20.79 2.28
N LEU A 352 14.89 19.47 2.30
CA LEU A 352 14.27 18.61 3.32
C LEU A 352 14.85 18.88 4.70
N ASP A 353 16.17 19.06 4.82
CA ASP A 353 16.83 19.44 6.07
C ASP A 353 16.43 20.84 6.56
N SER A 354 16.26 21.82 5.67
CA SER A 354 15.86 23.17 6.08
C SER A 354 14.43 23.22 6.62
N ASN A 355 13.50 22.45 6.04
CA ASN A 355 12.13 22.37 6.53
C ASN A 355 12.04 21.68 7.91
N LEU A 356 12.90 20.69 8.19
CA LEU A 356 12.94 20.03 9.50
C LEU A 356 13.40 20.97 10.63
N LYS A 357 14.19 22.00 10.33
CA LYS A 357 14.76 22.94 11.33
C LYS A 357 13.82 24.05 11.77
N HIS A 358 12.75 24.34 11.03
CA HIS A 358 11.85 25.46 11.35
C HIS A 358 10.66 25.06 12.24
N GLU A 359 10.57 23.78 12.65
CA GLU A 359 9.47 23.27 13.48
C GLU A 359 9.89 22.69 14.84
N THR A 360 11.20 22.75 15.17
CA THR A 360 11.71 22.56 16.54
C THR A 360 11.88 23.90 17.22
#